data_AF-W2SYM0-F1
#
_entry.id   AF-W2SYM0-F1
#
_cell.length_a   1.000
_cell.length_b   1.000
_cell.length_c   1.000
_cell.angle_alpha   90.00
_cell.angle_beta   90.00
_cell.angle_gamma   90.00
#
_symmetry.space_group_name_H-M   'P 1'
#
loop_
_entity.id
_entity.type
_entity.pdbx_description
1 polymer ?
#
loop_
_entity_poly.entity_id
_entity_poly.type
_entity_poly.pdbx_seq_one_letter_code
_entity_poly.pdbx_strand_id
1 'polypeptide(L)'
;MFSSTPAASTAAEDLDLMRARLLYQSKKRGILENDILIGTFAERYLPKMTQEQLESYDKLINGEHMEWDLFYYMSGRKEPPADVANSSAFKLIKAFVDKKQFAGDSEAK
;
A
#
# COMPACT_ATOMS: atom_id res chain seq x y z
N MET A 1 2.31 -45.78 4.07
CA MET A 1 1.86 -44.94 5.21
C MET A 1 2.66 -43.64 5.16
N PHE A 2 2.12 -42.61 4.50
CA PHE A 2 2.70 -41.27 4.55
C PHE A 2 1.81 -40.43 5.47
N SER A 3 2.18 -40.39 6.74
CA SER A 3 1.68 -39.42 7.70
C SER A 3 2.21 -38.05 7.31
N SER A 4 1.44 -37.27 6.57
CA SER A 4 1.70 -35.84 6.37
C SER A 4 0.79 -35.07 7.32
N THR A 5 1.34 -34.73 8.48
CA THR A 5 0.78 -33.80 9.45
C THR A 5 0.47 -32.48 8.74
N PRO A 6 -0.76 -31.93 8.80
CA PRO A 6 -0.99 -30.58 8.30
C PRO A 6 -0.30 -29.59 9.23
N ALA A 7 0.76 -28.96 8.72
CA ALA A 7 1.53 -27.95 9.42
C ALA A 7 0.62 -26.79 9.81
N ALA A 8 0.43 -26.62 11.12
CA ALA A 8 -0.02 -25.38 11.70
C ALA A 8 1.09 -24.30 11.57
N SER A 9 1.49 -23.98 10.33
CA SER A 9 2.37 -22.85 10.01
C SER A 9 1.51 -21.57 9.99
N THR A 10 1.14 -21.22 11.21
CA THR A 10 0.79 -19.94 11.80
C THR A 10 0.33 -18.81 10.85
N ALA A 11 -0.88 -18.30 11.08
CA ALA A 11 -1.42 -17.11 10.39
C ALA A 11 -0.47 -15.88 10.38
N ALA A 12 0.52 -15.83 11.30
CA ALA A 12 1.55 -14.80 11.30
C ALA A 12 2.54 -14.91 10.11
N GLU A 13 2.90 -16.13 9.70
CA GLU A 13 3.73 -16.36 8.50
C GLU A 13 2.97 -15.99 7.23
N ASP A 14 1.66 -16.25 7.18
CA ASP A 14 0.78 -15.84 6.08
C ASP A 14 0.75 -14.30 5.93
N LEU A 15 0.66 -13.57 7.05
CA LEU A 15 0.72 -12.11 7.04
C LEU A 15 2.09 -11.57 6.60
N ASP A 16 3.19 -12.19 7.01
CA ASP A 16 4.53 -11.77 6.57
C ASP A 16 4.73 -11.99 5.07
N LEU A 17 4.27 -13.13 4.55
CA LEU A 17 4.25 -13.42 3.12
C LEU A 17 3.38 -12.42 2.35
N MET A 18 2.19 -12.08 2.87
CA MET A 18 1.33 -11.03 2.29
C MET A 18 2.07 -9.69 2.24
N ARG A 19 2.71 -9.26 3.34
CA ARG A 19 3.49 -8.00 3.38
C ARG A 19 4.62 -8.01 2.36
N ALA A 20 5.39 -9.09 2.28
CA ALA A 20 6.49 -9.21 1.33
C ALA A 20 6.00 -9.15 -0.13
N ARG A 21 4.90 -9.85 -0.43
CA ARG A 21 4.25 -9.82 -1.75
C ARG A 21 3.73 -8.41 -2.09
N LEU A 22 3.06 -7.74 -1.16
CA LEU A 22 2.53 -6.38 -1.35
C LEU A 22 3.64 -5.35 -1.51
N LEU A 23 4.73 -5.49 -0.75
CA LEU A 23 5.91 -4.64 -0.89
C LEU A 23 6.53 -4.78 -2.28
N TYR A 24 6.70 -6.01 -2.76
CA TYR A 24 7.22 -6.27 -4.09
C TYR A 24 6.34 -5.68 -5.19
N GLN A 25 5.01 -5.86 -5.09
CA GLN A 25 4.05 -5.27 -6.03
C GLN A 25 4.01 -3.74 -5.95
N SER A 26 4.34 -3.17 -4.79
CA SER A 26 4.44 -1.71 -4.62
C SER A 26 5.68 -1.13 -5.30
N LYS A 27 6.78 -1.91 -5.35
CA LYS A 27 8.07 -1.57 -5.98
C LYS A 27 8.19 -1.95 -7.46
N LYS A 28 7.11 -2.48 -8.05
CA LYS A 28 7.06 -2.89 -9.47
C LYS A 28 5.88 -2.26 -10.16
N ARG A 29 5.80 -0.93 -10.06
CA ARG A 29 4.74 -0.13 -10.68
C ARG A 29 5.17 0.35 -12.06
N GLY A 30 4.19 0.59 -12.93
CA GLY A 30 4.40 1.01 -14.32
C GLY A 30 4.97 2.43 -14.46
N ILE A 31 4.80 3.27 -13.44
CA ILE A 31 5.34 4.64 -13.41
C ILE A 31 6.23 4.87 -12.18
N LEU A 32 7.31 5.64 -12.37
CA LEU A 32 8.31 5.92 -11.33
C LEU A 32 7.70 6.66 -10.13
N GLU A 33 6.76 7.56 -10.38
CA GLU A 33 6.12 8.36 -9.34
C GLU A 33 5.33 7.48 -8.35
N ASN A 34 4.62 6.46 -8.85
CA ASN A 34 3.94 5.49 -8.00
C ASN A 34 4.91 4.58 -7.28
N ASP A 35 5.97 4.14 -7.95
CA ASP A 35 7.00 3.33 -7.33
C ASP A 35 7.60 4.04 -6.10
N ILE A 36 7.97 5.32 -6.24
CA ILE A 36 8.52 6.10 -5.14
C ILE A 36 7.46 6.32 -4.05
N LEU A 37 6.25 6.74 -4.40
CA LEU A 37 5.22 7.11 -3.43
C LEU A 37 4.69 5.88 -2.67
N ILE A 38 4.23 4.87 -3.41
CA ILE A 38 3.63 3.65 -2.89
C ILE A 38 4.72 2.75 -2.30
N GLY A 39 5.88 2.63 -2.93
CA GLY A 39 7.01 1.86 -2.40
C GLY A 39 7.51 2.40 -1.06
N THR A 40 7.74 3.73 -0.95
CA THR A 40 8.18 4.34 0.33
C THR A 40 7.12 4.17 1.42
N PHE A 41 5.84 4.30 1.07
CA PHE A 41 4.74 4.05 2.00
C PHE A 41 4.73 2.59 2.47
N ALA A 42 4.81 1.65 1.52
CA ALA A 42 4.76 0.23 1.78
C ALA A 42 5.86 -0.21 2.76
N GLU A 43 7.10 0.25 2.57
CA GLU A 43 8.23 -0.08 3.45
C GLU A 43 8.01 0.35 4.90
N ARG A 44 7.33 1.49 5.13
CA ARG A 44 7.14 2.03 6.48
C ARG A 44 5.85 1.57 7.14
N TYR A 45 4.81 1.31 6.36
CA TYR A 45 3.45 1.08 6.87
C TYR A 45 2.99 -0.38 6.79
N LEU A 46 3.40 -1.18 5.79
CA LEU A 46 3.04 -2.61 5.74
C LEU A 46 3.36 -3.40 7.02
N PRO A 47 4.52 -3.23 7.69
CA PRO A 47 4.79 -3.94 8.95
C PRO A 47 3.89 -3.49 10.11
N LYS A 48 3.25 -2.31 10.01
CA LYS A 48 2.37 -1.75 11.04
C LYS A 48 0.88 -1.99 10.76
N MET A 49 0.55 -2.50 9.58
CA MET A 49 -0.82 -2.75 9.16
C MET A 49 -1.37 -4.06 9.72
N THR A 50 -2.66 -4.05 10.04
CA THR A 50 -3.44 -5.25 10.35
C THR A 50 -3.79 -6.03 9.06
N GLN A 51 -4.23 -7.27 9.20
CA GLN A 51 -4.64 -8.10 8.07
C GLN A 51 -5.69 -7.40 7.18
N GLU A 52 -6.74 -6.86 7.79
CA GLU A 52 -7.81 -6.14 7.08
C GLU A 52 -7.27 -4.92 6.30
N GLN A 53 -6.26 -4.24 6.85
CA GLN A 53 -5.61 -3.11 6.18
C GLN A 53 -4.72 -3.58 5.01
N LEU A 54 -4.04 -4.71 5.15
CA LEU A 54 -3.25 -5.32 4.06
C LEU A 54 -4.17 -5.78 2.92
N GLU A 55 -5.33 -6.36 3.23
CA GLU A 55 -6.33 -6.75 2.22
C GLU A 55 -6.96 -5.52 1.54
N SER A 56 -7.28 -4.48 2.32
CA SER A 56 -7.72 -3.19 1.77
C SER A 56 -6.66 -2.54 0.87
N TYR A 57 -5.39 -2.69 1.23
CA TYR A 57 -4.26 -2.21 0.44
C TYR A 57 -4.08 -3.02 -0.83
N ASP A 58 -4.12 -4.35 -0.75
CA ASP A 58 -4.07 -5.24 -1.92
C ASP A 58 -5.14 -4.87 -2.94
N LYS A 59 -6.40 -4.72 -2.50
CA LYS A 59 -7.51 -4.29 -3.36
C LYS A 59 -7.30 -2.90 -3.95
N LEU A 60 -6.69 -1.98 -3.22
CA LEU A 60 -6.43 -0.63 -3.71
C LEU A 60 -5.37 -0.63 -4.81
N ILE A 61 -4.27 -1.37 -4.62
CA ILE A 61 -3.13 -1.35 -5.53
C ILE A 61 -3.27 -2.34 -6.69
N ASN A 62 -4.02 -3.43 -6.51
CA ASN A 62 -4.25 -4.46 -7.53
C ASN A 62 -5.68 -4.43 -8.08
N GLY A 63 -6.48 -3.44 -7.68
CA GLY A 63 -7.84 -3.24 -8.16
C GLY A 63 -7.88 -2.70 -9.60
N GLU A 64 -9.08 -2.33 -10.04
CA GLU A 64 -9.37 -1.93 -11.42
C GLU A 64 -8.96 -0.50 -11.79
N HIS A 65 -8.29 0.23 -10.89
CA HIS A 65 -7.93 1.63 -11.12
C HIS A 65 -6.62 1.75 -11.93
N MET A 66 -6.60 2.67 -12.90
CA MET A 66 -5.37 2.98 -13.63
C MET A 66 -4.31 3.59 -12.70
N GLU A 67 -3.04 3.26 -12.95
CA GLU A 67 -1.92 3.71 -12.12
C GLU A 67 -1.81 5.24 -12.06
N TRP A 68 -2.09 5.92 -13.17
CA TRP A 68 -2.12 7.39 -13.22
C TRP A 68 -3.24 8.00 -12.39
N ASP A 69 -4.45 7.43 -12.44
CA ASP A 69 -5.56 7.88 -11.60
C ASP A 69 -5.23 7.72 -10.12
N LEU A 70 -4.65 6.58 -9.76
CA LEU A 70 -4.23 6.30 -8.39
C LEU A 70 -3.22 7.34 -7.89
N PHE A 71 -2.24 7.70 -8.73
CA PHE A 71 -1.29 8.79 -8.44
C PHE A 71 -2.01 10.14 -8.22
N TYR A 72 -2.96 10.49 -9.09
CA TYR A 72 -3.69 11.75 -8.97
C TYR A 72 -4.56 11.83 -7.72
N TYR A 73 -5.18 10.72 -7.32
CA TYR A 73 -5.95 10.64 -6.09
C TYR A 73 -5.05 10.82 -4.86
N MET A 74 -3.91 10.12 -4.82
CA MET A 74 -2.95 10.22 -3.71
C MET A 74 -2.35 11.62 -3.60
N SER A 75 -1.96 12.21 -4.74
CA SER A 75 -1.42 13.58 -4.82
C SER A 75 -2.48 14.67 -4.59
N GLY A 76 -3.77 14.33 -4.57
CA GLY A 76 -4.87 15.29 -4.40
C GLY A 76 -5.12 16.17 -5.64
N ARG A 77 -4.59 15.78 -6.81
CA ARG A 77 -4.85 16.46 -8.07
C ARG A 77 -6.21 16.10 -8.67
N LYS A 78 -6.81 14.99 -8.23
CA LYS A 78 -8.12 14.51 -8.66
C LYS A 78 -8.87 13.93 -7.46
N GLU A 79 -10.19 14.05 -7.47
CA GLU A 79 -11.04 13.40 -6.45
C GLU A 79 -11.17 11.89 -6.71
N PRO A 80 -10.85 11.04 -5.72
CA PRO A 80 -11.04 9.61 -5.83
C PRO A 80 -12.53 9.24 -5.89
N PRO A 81 -12.91 8.16 -6.60
CA PRO A 81 -14.24 7.58 -6.48
C PRO A 81 -14.50 7.10 -5.05
N ALA A 82 -15.78 6.97 -4.68
CA ALA A 82 -16.20 6.62 -3.32
C ALA A 82 -15.53 5.35 -2.79
N ASP A 83 -15.37 4.33 -3.64
CA ASP A 83 -14.71 3.06 -3.27
C ASP A 83 -13.25 3.26 -2.83
N VAL A 84 -12.50 4.11 -3.54
CA VAL A 84 -11.11 4.46 -3.20
C VAL A 84 -11.09 5.36 -1.98
N ALA A 85 -11.93 6.40 -1.95
CA ALA A 85 -11.98 7.37 -0.86
C ALA A 85 -12.31 6.72 0.49
N ASN A 86 -13.18 5.70 0.48
CA ASN A 86 -13.60 4.99 1.69
C ASN A 86 -12.58 3.95 2.16
N SER A 87 -11.68 3.51 1.29
CA SER A 87 -10.64 2.52 1.60
C SER A 87 -9.72 2.97 2.73
N SER A 88 -9.57 2.11 3.75
CA SER A 88 -8.69 2.34 4.90
C SER A 88 -7.24 2.56 4.46
N ALA A 89 -6.79 1.77 3.48
CA ALA A 89 -5.46 1.90 2.89
C ALA A 89 -5.25 3.27 2.22
N PHE A 90 -6.24 3.75 1.46
CA PHE A 90 -6.13 5.03 0.77
C PHE A 90 -6.02 6.20 1.75
N LYS A 91 -6.82 6.19 2.82
CA LYS A 91 -6.75 7.20 3.88
C LYS A 91 -5.37 7.25 4.54
N LEU A 92 -4.75 6.10 4.77
CA LEU A 92 -3.39 6.01 5.32
C LEU A 92 -2.33 6.57 4.37
N ILE A 93 -2.43 6.21 3.07
CA ILE A 93 -1.53 6.74 2.04
C ILE A 93 -1.69 8.25 1.91
N LYS A 94 -2.94 8.74 1.88
CA LYS A 94 -3.22 10.17 1.78
C LYS A 94 -2.66 10.94 2.97
N ALA A 95 -2.82 10.42 4.18
CA ALA A 95 -2.21 10.99 5.39
C ALA A 95 -0.67 10.95 5.35
N PHE A 96 -0.06 9.92 4.75
CA PHE A 96 1.39 9.86 4.56
C PHE A 96 1.89 10.91 3.57
N VAL A 97 1.19 11.09 2.44
CA VAL A 97 1.53 12.10 1.43
C VAL A 97 1.37 13.51 1.99
N ASP A 98 0.29 13.76 2.72
CA ASP A 98 0.02 15.03 3.39
C ASP A 98 1.12 15.37 4.39
N LYS A 99 1.49 14.42 5.28
CA LYS A 99 2.63 14.57 6.20
C LYS A 99 3.97 14.81 5.50
N LYS A 100 4.17 14.23 4.31
CA LYS A 100 5.41 14.41 3.54
C LYS A 100 5.49 15.80 2.91
N GLN A 101 4.36 16.40 2.54
CA GLN A 101 4.33 17.81 2.12
C GLN A 101 4.77 18.75 3.26
N PHE A 102 4.42 18.44 4.51
CA PHE A 102 4.90 19.21 5.68
C PHE A 102 6.36 18.96 6.06
N ALA A 103 6.96 17.84 5.63
CA ALA A 103 8.38 17.57 5.82
C ALA A 103 9.26 18.14 4.69
N GLY A 104 8.65 18.62 3.60
CA GLY A 104 9.32 19.12 2.40
C GLY A 104 9.51 20.64 2.33
N ASP A 105 8.93 21.42 3.26
CA ASP A 105 9.09 22.88 3.32
C ASP A 105 10.30 23.34 4.16
N SER A 106 11.29 22.46 4.33
CA SER A 106 12.54 22.80 5.02
C SER A 106 13.78 22.39 4.21
N GLU A 107 13.75 22.55 2.89
CA GLU A 107 14.98 22.68 2.09
C GLU A 107 14.71 23.42 0.78
N ALA A 108 14.55 24.74 0.86
CA ALA A 108 14.86 25.66 -0.24
C ALA A 108 15.15 27.05 0.35
N LYS A 109 16.43 27.28 0.65
CA LYS A 109 17.04 28.62 0.68
C LYS A 109 17.81 28.80 -0.62
#